data_AF-A0A0B8P3B3-F1
#
_entry.id   AF-A0A0B8P3B3-F1
#
_cell.length_a   1.000
_cell.length_b   1.000
_cell.length_c   1.000
_cell.angle_alpha   90.00
_cell.angle_beta   90.00
_cell.angle_gamma   90.00
#
_symmetry.space_group_name_H-M   'P 1'
#
loop_
_entity.id
_entity.type
_entity.pdbx_description
1 polymer ?
#
loop_
_entity_poly.entity_id
_entity_poly.type
_entity_poly.pdbx_seq_one_letter_code
_entity_poly.pdbx_strand_id
1 'polypeptide(L)'
;MLAQDESSIQYRDQGELVGQLFDKIALFKASNEARIQQLIAIGVILPGLVNPVQGEVEYMPNTKIDDLPLAKMLKEEFKVESFVGNDIRAMALAEHYFGATRDCNDSVMISVHRGTGSGIISGGQVFLGSNRNVGEIGHIQVDPLGEQCQCGNFGCLETIAANPAIVKGVKARLAQGYSSSLADEANIDIDTICEHALNGDAWLPKA
;
A
#
# COMPACT_ATOMS: atom_id res chain seq x y z
N MET A 1 17.27 -20.08 -7.66
CA MET A 1 16.73 -18.73 -7.99
C MET A 1 15.22 -18.85 -8.09
N LEU A 2 14.46 -17.94 -7.48
CA LEU A 2 12.99 -17.90 -7.60
C LEU A 2 12.58 -17.44 -9.00
N ALA A 3 11.43 -17.90 -9.49
CA ALA A 3 10.82 -17.32 -10.70
C ALA A 3 10.14 -16.01 -10.32
N GLN A 4 10.21 -15.00 -11.18
CA GLN A 4 9.54 -13.72 -10.99
C GLN A 4 9.01 -13.21 -12.34
N ASP A 5 7.90 -12.49 -12.30
CA ASP A 5 7.34 -11.75 -13.42
C ASP A 5 6.77 -10.45 -12.89
N GLU A 6 6.87 -9.38 -13.68
CA GLU A 6 6.25 -8.10 -13.37
C GLU A 6 5.39 -7.68 -14.57
N SER A 7 4.11 -7.48 -14.33
CA SER A 7 3.19 -7.07 -15.38
C SER A 7 2.02 -6.27 -14.82
N SER A 8 1.56 -5.29 -15.59
CA SER A 8 0.42 -4.46 -15.20
C SER A 8 -0.90 -5.20 -15.39
N ILE A 9 -1.85 -4.97 -14.49
CA ILE A 9 -3.26 -5.35 -14.61
C ILE A 9 -4.06 -4.08 -14.87
N GLN A 10 -4.85 -4.05 -15.95
CA GLN A 10 -5.70 -2.91 -16.28
C GLN A 10 -7.15 -3.31 -16.15
N TYR A 11 -7.87 -2.76 -15.17
CA TYR A 11 -9.21 -3.20 -14.85
C TYR A 11 -10.13 -2.01 -14.61
N ARG A 12 -11.39 -2.17 -14.98
CA ARG A 12 -12.46 -1.17 -14.77
C ARG A 12 -13.43 -1.60 -13.67
N ASP A 13 -13.52 -2.90 -13.43
CA ASP A 13 -14.37 -3.52 -12.43
C ASP A 13 -13.70 -4.74 -11.79
N GLN A 14 -14.35 -5.28 -10.76
CA GLN A 14 -13.89 -6.44 -10.02
C GLN A 14 -13.77 -7.70 -10.88
N GLY A 15 -14.63 -7.90 -11.88
CA GLY A 15 -14.60 -9.06 -12.76
C GLY A 15 -13.36 -9.04 -13.64
N GLU A 16 -13.05 -7.89 -14.25
CA GLU A 16 -11.82 -7.70 -15.03
C GLU A 16 -10.56 -7.86 -14.19
N LEU A 17 -10.56 -7.32 -12.96
CA LEU A 17 -9.45 -7.47 -12.02
C LEU A 17 -9.15 -8.95 -11.73
N VAL A 18 -10.19 -9.71 -11.38
CA VAL A 18 -10.04 -11.13 -11.03
C VAL A 18 -9.65 -11.96 -12.25
N GLY A 19 -10.31 -11.75 -13.39
CA GLY A 19 -10.00 -12.48 -14.62
C GLY A 19 -8.54 -12.29 -15.05
N GLN A 20 -8.07 -11.05 -15.11
CA GLN A 20 -6.68 -10.77 -15.49
C GLN A 20 -5.67 -11.27 -14.46
N LEU A 21 -5.97 -11.20 -13.17
CA LEU A 21 -5.13 -11.78 -12.13
C LEU A 21 -4.98 -13.30 -12.34
N PHE A 22 -6.08 -13.99 -12.62
CA PHE A 22 -6.09 -15.44 -12.77
C PHE A 22 -5.35 -15.86 -14.04
N ASP A 23 -5.59 -15.17 -15.16
CA ASP A 23 -4.87 -15.38 -16.41
C ASP A 23 -3.36 -15.23 -16.20
N LYS A 24 -2.93 -14.17 -15.49
CA LYS A 24 -1.51 -13.95 -15.20
C LYS A 24 -0.91 -15.03 -14.31
N ILE A 25 -1.61 -15.48 -13.26
CA ILE A 25 -1.13 -16.57 -12.40
C ILE A 25 -1.02 -17.87 -13.21
N ALA A 26 -2.01 -18.18 -14.04
CA ALA A 26 -2.02 -19.38 -14.88
C ALA A 26 -0.87 -19.36 -15.90
N LEU A 27 -0.66 -18.23 -16.58
CA LEU A 27 0.44 -18.02 -17.51
C LEU A 27 1.80 -18.13 -16.80
N PHE A 28 1.97 -17.47 -15.65
CA PHE A 28 3.21 -17.53 -14.86
C PHE A 28 3.54 -18.97 -14.44
N LYS A 29 2.54 -19.72 -13.98
CA LYS A 29 2.69 -21.14 -13.62
C LYS A 29 3.12 -21.97 -14.83
N ALA A 30 2.45 -21.82 -15.97
CA ALA A 30 2.75 -22.58 -17.18
C ALA A 30 4.17 -22.27 -17.72
N SER A 31 4.56 -21.00 -17.77
CA SER A 31 5.88 -20.58 -18.24
C SER A 31 7.03 -21.01 -17.32
N ASN A 32 6.73 -21.38 -16.06
CA ASN A 32 7.72 -21.76 -15.06
C ASN A 32 7.56 -23.20 -14.56
N GLU A 33 6.85 -24.07 -15.29
CA GLU A 33 6.57 -25.46 -14.87
C GLU A 33 7.85 -26.26 -14.59
N ALA A 34 8.93 -26.03 -15.35
CA ALA A 34 10.23 -26.67 -15.11
C ALA A 34 10.89 -26.26 -13.77
N ARG A 35 10.49 -25.12 -13.19
CA ARG A 35 11.03 -24.57 -11.94
C ARG A 35 10.09 -24.79 -10.76
N ILE A 36 8.78 -24.75 -11.01
CA ILE A 36 7.72 -24.94 -10.01
C ILE A 36 7.44 -26.43 -9.89
N GLN A 37 8.18 -27.11 -9.00
CA GLN A 37 7.98 -28.54 -8.75
C GLN A 37 6.65 -28.80 -8.01
N GLN A 38 6.31 -27.96 -7.04
CA GLN A 38 5.08 -28.05 -6.27
C GLN A 38 4.60 -26.66 -5.84
N LEU A 39 3.39 -26.29 -6.27
CA LEU A 39 2.71 -25.10 -5.78
C LEU A 39 1.90 -25.50 -4.53
N ILE A 40 2.26 -24.96 -3.36
CA ILE A 40 1.59 -25.30 -2.10
C ILE A 40 0.56 -24.25 -1.67
N ALA A 41 0.76 -22.99 -2.05
CA ALA A 41 -0.13 -21.90 -1.71
C ALA A 41 0.02 -20.70 -2.66
N ILE A 42 -1.00 -19.84 -2.70
CA ILE A 42 -0.97 -18.53 -3.36
C ILE A 42 -1.23 -17.45 -2.31
N GLY A 43 -0.37 -16.45 -2.24
CA GLY A 43 -0.61 -15.23 -1.45
C GLY A 43 -0.84 -14.05 -2.37
N VAL A 44 -1.95 -13.31 -2.19
CA VAL A 44 -2.22 -12.07 -2.91
C VAL A 44 -2.24 -10.91 -1.93
N ILE A 45 -1.48 -9.87 -2.25
CA ILE A 45 -1.38 -8.65 -1.45
C ILE A 45 -1.91 -7.50 -2.31
N LEU A 46 -2.80 -6.69 -1.75
CA LEU A 46 -3.45 -5.58 -2.47
C LEU A 46 -3.79 -4.42 -1.54
N PRO A 47 -3.95 -3.19 -2.07
CA PRO A 47 -4.36 -2.04 -1.28
C PRO A 47 -5.83 -2.13 -0.86
N GLY A 48 -6.18 -1.47 0.24
CA GLY A 48 -7.55 -1.37 0.74
C GLY A 48 -7.85 -2.26 1.95
N LEU A 49 -9.14 -2.43 2.24
CA LEU A 49 -9.62 -3.18 3.41
C LEU A 49 -9.76 -4.66 3.04
N VAL A 50 -9.05 -5.49 3.77
CA VAL A 50 -8.98 -6.93 3.55
C VAL A 50 -9.24 -7.62 4.87
N ASN A 51 -10.13 -8.61 4.84
CA ASN A 51 -10.36 -9.54 5.92
C ASN A 51 -9.48 -10.79 5.71
N PRO A 52 -8.31 -10.88 6.38
CA PRO A 52 -7.36 -11.97 6.12
C PRO A 52 -7.85 -13.33 6.65
N VAL A 53 -8.88 -13.36 7.50
CA VAL A 53 -9.40 -14.61 8.08
C VAL A 53 -10.39 -15.27 7.13
N GLN A 54 -11.25 -14.49 6.47
CA GLN A 54 -12.13 -14.99 5.43
C GLN A 54 -11.45 -15.03 4.04
N GLY A 55 -10.38 -14.25 3.87
CA GLY A 55 -9.72 -14.07 2.58
C GLY A 55 -10.57 -13.24 1.61
N GLU A 56 -11.27 -12.26 2.15
CA GLU A 56 -12.20 -11.37 1.45
C GLU A 56 -11.60 -9.97 1.33
N VAL A 57 -11.78 -9.36 0.16
CA VAL A 57 -11.50 -7.94 -0.07
C VAL A 57 -12.81 -7.20 0.11
N GLU A 58 -12.87 -6.36 1.13
CA GLU A 58 -14.06 -5.57 1.49
C GLU A 58 -14.08 -4.23 0.76
N TYR A 59 -12.90 -3.67 0.49
CA TYR A 59 -12.75 -2.38 -0.19
C TYR A 59 -11.39 -2.28 -0.90
N MET A 60 -11.37 -1.61 -2.05
CA MET A 60 -10.14 -1.17 -2.73
C MET A 60 -10.26 0.28 -3.18
N PRO A 61 -9.14 1.03 -3.19
CA PRO A 61 -9.12 2.32 -3.85
C PRO A 61 -9.33 2.16 -5.36
N ASN A 62 -10.07 3.09 -5.97
CA ASN A 62 -10.28 3.22 -7.42
C ASN A 62 -11.12 2.13 -8.11
N THR A 63 -11.66 1.14 -7.40
CA THR A 63 -12.53 0.11 -8.01
C THR A 63 -13.62 -0.29 -7.03
N LYS A 64 -14.84 -0.41 -7.55
CA LYS A 64 -15.98 -0.88 -6.76
C LYS A 64 -15.79 -2.37 -6.45
N ILE A 65 -15.73 -2.67 -5.17
CA ILE A 65 -15.67 -4.03 -4.64
C ILE A 65 -17.01 -4.37 -4.01
N ASP A 66 -17.45 -5.60 -4.23
CA ASP A 66 -18.64 -6.21 -3.62
C ASP A 66 -18.19 -7.50 -2.92
N ASP A 67 -17.77 -7.35 -1.66
CA ASP A 67 -17.28 -8.40 -0.74
C ASP A 67 -16.58 -9.57 -1.46
N LEU A 68 -15.47 -9.27 -2.15
CA LEU A 68 -14.82 -10.19 -3.09
C LEU A 68 -14.14 -11.35 -2.32
N PRO A 69 -14.61 -12.62 -2.44
CA PRO A 69 -14.03 -13.76 -1.73
C PRO A 69 -12.80 -14.30 -2.46
N LEU A 70 -11.79 -13.46 -2.67
CA LEU A 70 -10.67 -13.72 -3.57
C LEU A 70 -9.87 -14.97 -3.19
N ALA A 71 -9.63 -15.22 -1.90
CA ALA A 71 -8.93 -16.43 -1.47
C ALA A 71 -9.68 -17.70 -1.86
N LYS A 72 -11.01 -17.70 -1.69
CA LYS A 72 -11.86 -18.83 -2.06
C LYS A 72 -11.84 -19.06 -3.57
N MET A 73 -11.96 -17.99 -4.35
CA MET A 73 -11.91 -18.07 -5.83
C MET A 73 -10.57 -18.63 -6.31
N LEU A 74 -9.44 -18.15 -5.76
CA LEU A 74 -8.11 -18.66 -6.08
C LEU A 74 -7.95 -20.14 -5.73
N LYS A 75 -8.45 -20.55 -4.55
CA LYS A 75 -8.44 -21.94 -4.11
C LYS A 75 -9.27 -22.84 -5.01
N GLU A 76 -10.43 -22.36 -5.45
CA GLU A 76 -11.32 -23.09 -6.37
C GLU A 76 -10.67 -23.26 -7.76
N GLU A 77 -9.99 -22.23 -8.27
CA GLU A 77 -9.34 -22.28 -9.57
C GLU A 77 -8.04 -23.12 -9.55
N PHE A 78 -7.12 -22.80 -8.64
CA PHE A 78 -5.76 -23.35 -8.65
C PHE A 78 -5.57 -24.59 -7.75
N LYS A 79 -6.60 -24.98 -6.99
CA LYS A 79 -6.61 -26.15 -6.09
C LYS A 79 -5.50 -26.14 -5.03
N VAL A 80 -5.12 -24.95 -4.56
CA VAL A 80 -4.11 -24.75 -3.50
C VAL A 80 -4.63 -23.79 -2.45
N GLU A 81 -4.11 -23.88 -1.23
CA GLU A 81 -4.46 -22.92 -0.18
C GLU A 81 -4.12 -21.49 -0.63
N SER A 82 -5.00 -20.54 -0.33
CA SER A 82 -4.88 -19.18 -0.84
C SER A 82 -5.14 -18.18 0.27
N PHE A 83 -4.31 -17.13 0.31
CA PHE A 83 -4.34 -16.10 1.33
C PHE A 83 -4.41 -14.73 0.67
N VAL A 84 -5.15 -13.82 1.28
CA VAL A 84 -5.28 -12.45 0.81
C VAL A 84 -4.96 -11.51 1.95
N GLY A 85 -4.13 -10.51 1.68
CA GLY A 85 -3.66 -9.55 2.68
C GLY A 85 -3.67 -8.12 2.17
N ASN A 86 -3.70 -7.19 3.11
CA ASN A 86 -3.45 -5.78 2.86
C ASN A 86 -1.94 -5.55 2.67
N ASP A 87 -1.59 -4.65 1.76
CA ASP A 87 -0.22 -4.26 1.42
C ASP A 87 0.64 -3.77 2.59
N ILE A 88 0.15 -2.82 3.38
CA ILE A 88 0.92 -2.24 4.48
C ILE A 88 1.14 -3.27 5.60
N ARG A 89 0.12 -4.06 5.94
CA ARG A 89 0.24 -5.14 6.93
C ARG A 89 1.19 -6.24 6.46
N ALA A 90 1.13 -6.61 5.18
CA ALA A 90 2.04 -7.59 4.61
C ALA A 90 3.49 -7.08 4.60
N MET A 91 3.70 -5.78 4.37
CA MET A 91 5.02 -5.16 4.47
C MET A 91 5.56 -5.21 5.91
N ALA A 92 4.73 -4.91 6.92
CA ALA A 92 5.14 -5.05 8.32
C ALA A 92 5.50 -6.50 8.68
N LEU A 93 4.73 -7.47 8.14
CA LEU A 93 5.02 -8.89 8.31
C LEU A 93 6.32 -9.30 7.62
N ALA A 94 6.60 -8.76 6.43
CA ALA A 94 7.86 -8.99 5.71
C ALA A 94 9.05 -8.40 6.49
N GLU A 95 8.92 -7.19 7.02
CA GLU A 95 9.94 -6.56 7.88
C GLU A 95 10.18 -7.33 9.18
N HIS A 96 9.16 -8.01 9.70
CA HIS A 96 9.27 -8.87 10.87
C HIS A 96 9.91 -10.22 10.56
N TYR A 97 9.64 -10.83 9.41
CA TYR A 97 10.27 -12.11 9.08
C TYR A 97 11.68 -11.96 8.50
N PHE A 98 11.93 -10.91 7.72
CA PHE A 98 13.11 -10.83 6.86
C PHE A 98 13.88 -9.51 6.98
N GLY A 99 13.27 -8.47 7.55
CA GLY A 99 13.79 -7.11 7.48
C GLY A 99 14.38 -6.58 8.79
N ALA A 100 14.10 -5.29 9.03
CA ALA A 100 14.66 -4.49 10.11
C ALA A 100 14.07 -4.83 11.49
N THR A 101 12.91 -5.50 11.54
CA THR A 101 12.18 -5.77 12.80
C THR A 101 12.19 -7.24 13.21
N ARG A 102 13.11 -8.04 12.65
CA ARG A 102 13.21 -9.49 12.91
C ARG A 102 13.46 -9.88 14.36
N ASP A 103 14.17 -9.01 15.09
CA ASP A 103 14.53 -9.24 16.49
C ASP A 103 13.59 -8.50 17.46
N CYS A 104 12.47 -7.97 16.95
CA CYS A 104 11.48 -7.23 17.72
C CYS A 104 10.16 -8.01 17.79
N ASN A 105 9.66 -8.24 19.01
CA ASN A 105 8.33 -8.82 19.21
C ASN A 105 7.20 -7.81 18.99
N ASP A 106 7.49 -6.53 19.17
CA ASP A 106 6.52 -5.44 18.97
C ASP A 106 7.17 -4.41 18.04
N SER A 107 6.49 -4.09 16.94
CA SER A 107 6.97 -3.12 15.96
C SER A 107 5.80 -2.40 15.29
N VAL A 108 6.05 -1.16 14.87
CA VAL A 108 5.10 -0.38 14.08
C VAL A 108 5.82 0.06 12.82
N MET A 109 5.36 -0.44 11.68
CA MET A 109 5.78 0.02 10.38
C MET A 109 4.84 1.14 9.93
N ILE A 110 5.39 2.29 9.53
CA ILE A 110 4.62 3.40 8.96
C ILE A 110 4.99 3.50 7.49
N SER A 111 3.97 3.39 6.62
CA SER A 111 4.10 3.60 5.18
C SER A 111 3.60 4.99 4.83
N VAL A 112 4.47 5.79 4.23
CA VAL A 112 4.14 7.10 3.64
C VAL A 112 4.51 7.04 2.17
N HIS A 113 3.50 6.95 1.30
CA HIS A 113 3.71 6.92 -0.14
C HIS A 113 2.53 7.58 -0.87
N ARG A 114 1.72 6.81 -1.60
CA ARG A 114 0.48 7.33 -2.23
C ARG A 114 -0.57 7.68 -1.18
N GLY A 115 -0.63 6.88 -0.12
CA GLY A 115 -1.42 7.13 1.07
C GLY A 115 -0.55 7.07 2.32
N THR A 116 -1.20 7.08 3.48
CA THR A 116 -0.52 6.92 4.78
C THR A 116 -1.20 5.81 5.58
N GLY A 117 -0.42 4.83 6.03
CA GLY A 117 -0.95 3.75 6.86
C GLY A 117 0.15 3.08 7.67
N SER A 118 -0.25 2.11 8.49
CA SER A 118 0.67 1.40 9.36
C SER A 118 0.34 -0.08 9.45
N GLY A 119 1.39 -0.87 9.64
CA GLY A 119 1.28 -2.27 10.01
C GLY A 119 1.88 -2.45 11.39
N ILE A 120 1.12 -3.07 12.29
CA ILE A 120 1.52 -3.22 13.69
C ILE A 120 1.77 -4.70 13.95
N ILE A 121 2.94 -5.03 14.47
CA ILE A 121 3.25 -6.33 15.05
C ILE A 121 3.20 -6.17 16.57
N SER A 122 2.48 -7.05 17.26
CA SER A 122 2.51 -7.13 18.71
C SER A 122 2.56 -8.58 19.18
N GLY A 123 3.46 -8.87 20.12
CA GLY A 123 3.74 -10.24 20.55
C GLY A 123 4.14 -11.18 19.40
N GLY A 124 4.82 -10.67 18.38
CA GLY A 124 5.25 -11.41 17.19
C GLY A 124 4.12 -11.76 16.21
N GLN A 125 2.96 -11.11 16.32
CA GLN A 125 1.80 -11.34 15.45
C GLN A 125 1.29 -10.03 14.86
N VAL A 126 0.74 -10.09 13.65
CA VAL A 126 0.05 -8.93 13.06
C VAL A 126 -1.14 -8.56 13.93
N PHE A 127 -1.16 -7.32 14.40
CA PHE A 127 -2.23 -6.80 15.22
C PHE A 127 -3.40 -6.34 14.32
N LEU A 128 -4.48 -7.13 14.34
CA LEU A 128 -5.67 -6.89 13.51
C LEU A 128 -6.76 -6.07 14.21
N GLY A 129 -6.79 -6.08 15.55
CA GLY A 129 -7.91 -5.54 16.34
C GLY A 129 -9.24 -6.27 16.10
N SER A 130 -10.33 -5.78 16.70
CA SER A 130 -11.66 -6.41 16.62
C SER A 130 -12.30 -6.32 15.24
N ASN A 131 -12.08 -5.19 14.55
CA ASN A 131 -12.70 -4.90 13.25
C ASN A 131 -11.72 -5.14 12.09
N ARG A 132 -10.54 -5.73 12.35
CA ARG A 132 -9.55 -6.14 11.33
C ARG A 132 -8.98 -5.02 10.45
N ASN A 133 -9.26 -3.76 10.79
CA ASN A 133 -8.86 -2.55 10.07
C ASN A 133 -7.93 -1.65 10.92
N VAL A 134 -7.14 -2.27 11.82
CA VAL A 134 -6.13 -1.52 12.56
C VAL A 134 -5.00 -1.12 11.60
N GLY A 135 -4.54 0.11 11.77
CA GLY A 135 -3.39 0.63 11.05
C GLY A 135 -3.71 1.75 10.06
N GLU A 136 -4.99 2.09 9.90
CA GLU A 136 -5.49 3.20 9.06
C GLU A 136 -5.20 4.60 9.66
N ILE A 137 -3.94 4.83 10.06
CA ILE A 137 -3.51 6.07 10.70
C ILE A 137 -3.63 7.28 9.78
N GLY A 138 -3.63 7.08 8.45
CA GLY A 138 -3.84 8.13 7.47
C GLY A 138 -5.18 8.82 7.61
N HIS A 139 -6.19 8.18 8.21
CA HIS A 139 -7.54 8.74 8.39
C HIS A 139 -7.78 9.30 9.79
N ILE A 140 -6.75 9.37 10.64
CA ILE A 140 -6.83 10.11 11.90
C ILE A 140 -6.91 11.60 11.59
N GLN A 141 -7.90 12.30 12.14
CA GLN A 141 -8.01 13.74 12.01
C GLN A 141 -6.88 14.43 12.80
N VAL A 142 -6.05 15.19 12.10
CA VAL A 142 -4.94 15.97 12.66
C VAL A 142 -5.13 17.47 12.49
N ASP A 143 -5.98 17.89 11.56
CA ASP A 143 -6.37 19.29 11.36
C ASP A 143 -7.90 19.42 11.27
N PRO A 144 -8.60 19.91 12.30
CA PRO A 144 -10.06 20.05 12.26
C PRO A 144 -10.60 20.91 11.11
N LEU A 145 -9.76 21.78 10.53
CA LEU A 145 -10.11 22.67 9.42
C LEU A 145 -9.39 22.29 8.12
N GLY A 146 -8.81 21.10 8.06
CA GLY A 146 -8.03 20.62 6.93
C GLY A 146 -8.85 20.26 5.69
N GLU A 147 -8.16 19.82 4.64
CA GLU A 147 -8.79 19.44 3.37
C GLU A 147 -9.71 18.22 3.51
N GLN A 148 -10.68 18.10 2.60
CA GLN A 148 -11.52 16.91 2.52
C GLN A 148 -10.67 15.70 2.08
N CYS A 149 -10.71 14.63 2.87
CA CYS A 149 -10.05 13.37 2.57
C CYS A 149 -10.95 12.49 1.68
N GLN A 150 -10.34 11.60 0.91
CA GLN A 150 -11.04 10.60 0.09
C GLN A 150 -11.94 9.67 0.92
N CYS A 151 -11.67 9.50 2.22
CA CYS A 151 -12.53 8.74 3.13
C CYS A 151 -13.84 9.48 3.51
N GLY A 152 -14.01 10.73 3.08
CA GLY A 152 -15.18 11.57 3.35
C GLY A 152 -15.06 12.52 4.54
N ASN A 153 -14.08 12.28 5.44
CA ASN A 153 -13.78 13.18 6.58
C ASN A 153 -12.93 14.38 6.15
N PHE A 154 -12.64 15.28 7.09
CA PHE A 154 -11.79 16.46 6.88
C PHE A 154 -10.54 16.41 7.75
N GLY A 155 -9.41 16.80 7.16
CA GLY A 155 -8.14 16.99 7.85
C GLY A 155 -7.48 15.73 8.37
N CYS A 156 -7.63 14.64 7.62
CA CYS A 156 -6.97 13.38 7.87
C CYS A 156 -5.44 13.53 7.71
N LEU A 157 -4.64 12.77 8.46
CA LEU A 157 -3.17 12.76 8.35
C LEU A 157 -2.68 12.60 6.91
N GLU A 158 -3.34 11.75 6.13
CA GLU A 158 -3.03 11.52 4.72
C GLU A 158 -3.09 12.79 3.86
N THR A 159 -3.99 13.74 4.17
CA THR A 159 -4.14 14.99 3.39
C THR A 159 -2.98 15.96 3.61
N ILE A 160 -2.06 15.65 4.51
CA ILE A 160 -0.87 16.46 4.77
C ILE A 160 0.44 15.67 4.63
N ALA A 161 0.42 14.36 4.91
CA ALA A 161 1.63 13.55 5.02
C ALA A 161 1.93 12.70 3.79
N ALA A 162 0.93 12.31 2.99
CA ALA A 162 1.18 11.49 1.81
C ALA A 162 1.95 12.26 0.73
N ASN A 163 2.69 11.56 -0.13
CA ASN A 163 3.52 12.19 -1.18
C ASN A 163 2.72 13.18 -2.06
N PRO A 164 1.49 12.85 -2.53
CA PRO A 164 0.69 13.80 -3.31
C PRO A 164 0.35 15.08 -2.52
N ALA A 165 0.10 14.96 -1.22
CA ALA A 165 -0.21 16.10 -0.35
C ALA A 165 1.02 16.99 -0.13
N ILE A 166 2.18 16.39 0.14
CA ILE A 166 3.46 17.11 0.29
C ILE A 166 3.78 17.87 -1.00
N VAL A 167 3.74 17.19 -2.15
CA VAL A 167 4.04 17.78 -3.47
C VAL A 167 3.06 18.92 -3.77
N LYS A 168 1.75 18.72 -3.54
CA LYS A 168 0.73 19.76 -3.72
C LYS A 168 1.03 20.98 -2.83
N GLY A 169 1.36 20.75 -1.57
CA GLY A 169 1.70 21.81 -0.61
C GLY A 169 2.94 22.61 -0.99
N VAL A 170 3.99 21.93 -1.49
CA VAL A 170 5.21 22.60 -1.99
C VAL A 170 4.91 23.44 -3.22
N LYS A 171 4.22 22.88 -4.23
CA LYS A 171 3.83 23.61 -5.45
C LYS A 171 2.97 24.84 -5.14
N ALA A 172 2.03 24.73 -4.20
CA ALA A 172 1.21 25.85 -3.77
C ALA A 172 2.03 26.98 -3.13
N ARG A 173 3.06 26.66 -2.32
CA ARG A 173 3.95 27.66 -1.71
C ARG A 173 4.84 28.34 -2.76
N LEU A 174 5.38 27.58 -3.71
CA LEU A 174 6.15 28.16 -4.83
C LEU A 174 5.30 29.17 -5.61
N ALA A 175 4.05 28.82 -5.90
CA ALA A 175 3.10 29.73 -6.57
C ALA A 175 2.76 31.00 -5.76
N GLN A 176 2.93 30.97 -4.43
CA GLN A 176 2.79 32.14 -3.55
C GLN A 176 4.05 33.01 -3.46
N GLY A 177 5.14 32.63 -4.14
CA GLY A 177 6.40 33.39 -4.19
C GLY A 177 7.40 33.05 -3.07
N TYR A 178 7.25 31.90 -2.41
CA TYR A 178 8.27 31.43 -1.48
C TYR A 178 9.56 31.12 -2.23
N SER A 179 10.68 31.71 -1.77
CA SER A 179 11.99 31.45 -2.34
C SER A 179 12.46 30.05 -1.94
N SER A 180 12.78 29.23 -2.93
CA SER A 180 13.28 27.86 -2.76
C SER A 180 14.17 27.51 -3.94
N SER A 181 15.12 26.62 -3.69
CA SER A 181 15.96 25.99 -4.70
C SER A 181 15.16 25.13 -5.71
N LEU A 182 13.90 24.78 -5.40
CA LEU A 182 12.99 24.08 -6.31
C LEU A 182 12.36 24.98 -7.39
N ALA A 183 12.58 26.30 -7.36
CA ALA A 183 11.88 27.22 -8.25
C ALA A 183 12.15 26.97 -9.75
N ASP A 184 13.34 26.46 -10.07
CA ASP A 184 13.78 26.18 -11.44
C ASP A 184 13.60 24.70 -11.84
N GLU A 185 13.04 23.86 -10.97
CA GLU A 185 12.87 22.44 -11.22
C GLU A 185 11.73 22.16 -12.22
N ALA A 186 12.04 21.38 -13.26
CA ALA A 186 11.07 21.04 -14.30
C ALA A 186 10.01 20.04 -13.80
N ASN A 187 10.39 19.14 -12.88
CA ASN A 187 9.48 18.18 -12.26
C ASN A 187 9.71 18.16 -10.74
N ILE A 188 8.66 18.50 -10.00
CA ILE A 188 8.66 18.46 -8.54
C ILE A 188 7.85 17.24 -8.10
N ASP A 189 8.56 16.22 -7.65
CA ASP A 189 8.05 15.03 -6.95
C ASP A 189 8.71 14.90 -5.57
N ILE A 190 8.45 13.80 -4.87
CA ILE A 190 8.93 13.61 -3.50
C ILE A 190 10.45 13.46 -3.43
N ASP A 191 11.07 12.85 -4.44
CA ASP A 191 12.50 12.57 -4.44
C ASP A 191 13.26 13.88 -4.62
N THR A 192 12.84 14.72 -5.57
CA THR A 192 13.40 16.07 -5.76
C THR A 192 13.20 16.94 -4.50
N ILE A 193 12.03 16.89 -3.86
CA ILE A 193 11.79 17.64 -2.61
C ILE A 193 12.76 17.19 -1.51
N CYS A 194 12.92 15.87 -1.32
CA CYS A 194 13.83 15.33 -0.33
C CYS A 194 15.29 15.72 -0.61
N GLU A 195 15.74 15.63 -1.86
CA GLU A 195 17.09 16.01 -2.27
C GLU A 195 17.39 17.49 -1.91
N HIS A 196 16.50 18.40 -2.28
CA HIS A 196 16.68 19.82 -1.99
C HIS A 196 16.60 20.13 -0.49
N ALA A 197 15.74 19.43 0.25
CA ALA A 197 15.65 19.55 1.70
C ALA A 197 16.96 19.11 2.38
N LEU A 198 17.55 18.00 1.94
CA LEU A 198 18.84 17.48 2.43
C LEU A 198 20.00 18.42 2.09
N ASN A 199 19.92 19.13 0.95
CA ASN A 199 20.89 20.15 0.54
C ASN A 199 20.71 21.51 1.25
N GLY A 200 19.81 21.60 2.22
CA GLY A 200 19.71 22.75 3.13
C GLY A 200 18.70 23.82 2.72
N ASP A 201 17.77 23.53 1.81
CA ASP A 201 16.64 24.43 1.57
C ASP A 201 15.79 24.57 2.83
N ALA A 202 15.89 25.75 3.47
CA ALA A 202 15.33 26.00 4.80
C ALA A 202 13.80 25.93 4.87
N TRP A 203 13.11 26.01 3.72
CA TRP A 203 11.65 26.05 3.65
C TRP A 203 11.00 24.70 3.36
N LEU A 204 11.77 23.71 2.92
CA LEU A 204 11.24 22.38 2.65
C LEU A 204 11.07 21.59 3.94
N PRO A 205 10.08 20.68 4.01
CA PRO A 205 9.98 19.72 5.09
C PRO A 205 11.32 18.99 5.19
N LYS A 206 11.98 19.04 6.35
CA LYS A 206 13.17 18.25 6.59
C LYS A 206 12.75 16.80 6.77
N ALA A 207 13.31 15.92 5.94
CA ALA A 207 13.15 14.47 6.06
C ALA A 207 13.69 13.96 7.41
#